data_AF-A0AAW1RZ95-F1
#
_entry.id   AF-A0AAW1RZ95-F1
#
_cell.length_a   1.000
_cell.length_b   1.000
_cell.length_c   1.000
_cell.angle_alpha   90.00
_cell.angle_beta   90.00
_cell.angle_gamma   90.00
#
_symmetry.space_group_name_H-M   'P 1'
#
loop_
_entity.id
_entity.type
_entity.pdbx_description
1 polymer ?
#
loop_
_entity_poly.entity_id
_entity_poly.type
_entity_poly.pdbx_seq_one_letter_code
_entity_poly.pdbx_strand_id
1 'polypeptide(L)' 'MAKGPLEFFKFGIYLAIPALMVYAVAGNPDNLERVIKSRSYVVYPPEGPRPPTADEMAEIMKKQKDSRK' A
#
# COMPACT_ATOMS: atom_id res chain seq x y z
N MET A 1 20.97 -48.06 -0.36
CA MET A 1 20.52 -47.20 0.76
C MET A 1 19.35 -46.36 0.26
N ALA A 2 18.18 -46.50 0.89
CA ALA A 2 16.93 -45.90 0.40
C ALA A 2 16.96 -44.36 0.52
N LYS A 3 16.78 -43.67 -0.60
CA LYS A 3 16.77 -42.18 -0.69
C LYS A 3 15.45 -41.54 -0.23
N GLY A 4 14.40 -42.33 -0.01
CA GLY A 4 13.03 -41.85 0.24
C GLY A 4 12.84 -40.97 1.48
N PRO A 5 13.33 -41.35 2.69
CA PRO A 5 13.08 -40.56 3.89
C PRO A 5 13.70 -39.15 3.84
N LEU A 6 14.90 -39.03 3.27
CA LEU A 6 15.60 -37.74 3.17
C LEU A 6 14.93 -36.82 2.15
N GLU A 7 14.42 -37.38 1.05
CA GLU A 7 13.67 -36.63 0.05
C GLU A 7 12.34 -36.12 0.59
N PHE A 8 11.62 -36.95 1.35
CA PHE A 8 10.37 -36.55 2.01
C PHE A 8 10.59 -35.46 3.06
N PHE A 9 11.68 -35.55 3.82
CA PHE A 9 12.06 -34.51 4.79
C PHE A 9 12.36 -33.17 4.12
N LYS A 10 13.17 -33.18 3.05
CA LYS A 10 13.47 -31.97 2.27
C LYS A 10 12.21 -31.36 1.68
N PHE A 11 11.33 -32.19 1.13
CA PHE A 11 10.05 -31.76 0.59
C PHE A 11 9.15 -31.14 1.68
N GLY A 12 9.07 -31.79 2.85
CA GLY A 12 8.35 -31.28 4.01
C GLY A 12 8.86 -29.90 4.45
N ILE A 13 10.18 -29.72 4.55
CA ILE A 13 10.79 -28.41 4.84
C ILE A 13 10.41 -27.37 3.78
N TYR A 14 10.47 -27.75 2.50
CA TYR A 14 10.22 -26.84 1.38
C TYR A 14 8.79 -26.27 1.41
N LEU A 15 7.82 -27.04 1.90
CA LEU A 15 6.44 -26.60 2.09
C LEU A 15 6.22 -25.91 3.45
N ALA A 16 6.79 -26.45 4.51
CA ALA A 16 6.57 -25.98 5.87
C ALA A 16 7.16 -24.58 6.10
N ILE A 17 8.36 -24.30 5.59
CA ILE A 17 9.00 -22.99 5.81
C ILE A 17 8.16 -21.83 5.23
N PRO A 18 7.75 -21.84 3.95
CA PRO A 18 6.90 -20.78 3.41
C PRO A 18 5.53 -20.70 4.11
N ALA A 19 4.89 -21.84 4.42
CA ALA A 19 3.60 -21.86 5.10
C ALA A 19 3.68 -21.23 6.50
N LEU A 20 4.70 -21.57 7.27
CA LEU A 20 4.94 -20.98 8.59
C LEU A 20 5.30 -19.50 8.51
N MET A 21 6.11 -19.10 7.52
CA MET A 21 6.41 -17.68 7.26
C MET A 21 5.15 -16.87 6.98
N VAL A 22 4.27 -17.36 6.11
CA VAL A 22 3.00 -16.70 5.82
C VAL A 22 2.14 -16.63 7.08
N TYR A 23 2.02 -17.73 7.83
CA TYR A 23 1.23 -17.73 9.06
C TYR A 23 1.77 -16.73 10.10
N ALA A 24 3.08 -16.68 10.32
CA ALA A 24 3.69 -15.78 11.30
C ALA A 24 3.61 -14.31 10.90
N VAL A 25 3.72 -13.99 9.60
CA VAL A 25 3.74 -12.61 9.10
C VAL A 25 2.33 -12.11 8.76
N ALA A 26 1.54 -12.90 8.05
CA ALA A 26 0.21 -12.55 7.59
C ALA A 26 -0.92 -12.99 8.53
N GLY A 27 -0.65 -13.83 9.53
CA GLY A 27 -1.63 -14.18 10.56
C GLY A 27 -1.97 -13.05 11.53
N ASN A 28 -1.15 -11.99 11.55
CA ASN A 28 -1.46 -10.74 12.27
C ASN A 28 -1.50 -9.57 11.26
N PRO A 29 -2.67 -8.90 11.09
CA PRO A 29 -2.81 -7.80 10.16
C PRO A 29 -1.86 -6.63 10.44
N ASP A 30 -1.51 -6.37 11.70
CA ASP A 30 -0.59 -5.27 12.07
C ASP A 30 0.84 -5.53 11.57
N ASN A 31 1.30 -6.78 11.68
CA ASN A 31 2.61 -7.19 11.17
C ASN A 31 2.65 -7.10 9.64
N LEU A 32 1.58 -7.56 8.99
CA LEU A 32 1.44 -7.52 7.54
C LEU A 32 1.44 -6.07 7.02
N GLU A 33 0.66 -5.19 7.65
CA GLU A 33 0.59 -3.77 7.32
C GLU A 33 1.96 -3.10 7.48
N ARG A 34 2.69 -3.41 8.57
CA ARG A 34 4.04 -2.87 8.80
C ARG A 34 5.03 -3.31 7.72
N VAL A 35 4.99 -4.57 7.30
CA VAL A 35 5.84 -5.09 6.20
C VAL A 35 5.49 -4.41 4.88
N ILE A 36 4.19 -4.28 4.56
CA ILE A 36 3.72 -3.61 3.35
C ILE A 36 4.18 -2.15 3.33
N LYS A 37 3.98 -1.40 4.42
CA LYS A 37 4.39 0.02 4.53
C LYS A 37 5.90 0.22 4.40
N SER A 38 6.71 -0.75 4.84
CA SER A 38 8.17 -0.68 4.71
C SER A 38 8.67 -0.83 3.25
N ARG A 39 7.84 -1.43 2.37
CA ARG A 39 8.18 -1.74 0.98
C ARG A 39 7.30 -1.02 -0.03
N SER A 40 6.26 -0.32 0.41
CA SER A 40 5.33 0.40 -0.45
C SER A 40 6.04 1.56 -1.14
N TYR A 41 6.25 1.43 -2.44
CA TYR A 41 6.84 2.45 -3.32
C TYR A 41 5.82 3.50 -3.80
N VAL A 42 4.53 3.23 -3.60
CA VAL A 42 3.46 4.13 -4.05
C VAL A 42 3.25 5.22 -3.00
N VAL A 43 3.92 6.35 -3.19
CA VAL A 43 3.61 7.60 -2.49
C VAL A 43 2.52 8.29 -3.30
N TYR A 44 1.30 8.30 -2.79
CA TYR A 44 0.28 9.17 -3.36
C TYR A 44 0.72 10.62 -3.16
N PRO A 45 0.76 11.44 -4.22
CA PRO A 45 1.01 12.86 -4.05
C PRO A 45 -0.06 13.44 -3.11
N PRO A 46 0.28 14.46 -2.30
CA PRO A 46 -0.70 15.14 -1.47
C PRO A 46 -1.91 15.53 -2.35
N GLU A 47 -3.13 15.28 -1.85
CA GLU A 47 -4.32 15.78 -2.54
C GLU A 47 -4.13 17.28 -2.80
N GLY A 48 -4.30 17.68 -4.07
CA GLY A 48 -4.21 19.09 -4.45
C GLY A 48 -5.22 19.93 -3.67
N PRO A 49 -5.04 21.26 -3.60
CA PRO A 49 -6.01 22.13 -2.97
C PRO A 49 -7.40 21.84 -3.55
N ARG A 50 -8.38 21.66 -2.67
CA ARG A 50 -9.76 21.46 -3.12
C ARG A 50 -10.14 22.59 -4.08
N PRO A 51 -10.82 22.28 -5.19
CA PRO A 51 -11.25 23.33 -6.10
C PRO A 51 -12.12 24.35 -5.36
N PRO A 52 -12.01 25.65 -5.70
CA PRO A 52 -12.82 26.68 -5.08
C PRO A 52 -14.31 26.38 -5.26
N THR A 53 -15.10 26.74 -4.26
CA THR A 53 -16.56 26.60 -4.30
C THR A 53 -17.17 27.55 -5.33
N ALA A 54 -18.41 27.29 -5.75
CA ALA A 54 -19.08 28.10 -6.78
C ALA A 54 -19.19 29.59 -6.39
N ASP A 55 -19.42 29.88 -5.11
CA ASP A 55 -19.50 31.24 -4.59
C ASP A 55 -18.12 31.92 -4.63
N GLU A 56 -17.06 31.22 -4.23
CA GLU A 56 -15.68 31.70 -4.32
C GLU A 56 -15.26 31.95 -5.78
N MET A 57 -15.71 31.10 -6.71
CA MET A 57 -15.50 31.32 -8.15
C MET A 57 -16.17 32.60 -8.65
N ALA A 58 -17.40 32.90 -8.20
CA ALA A 58 -18.12 34.11 -8.58
C ALA A 58 -17.41 35.37 -8.07
N GLU A 59 -16.86 35.35 -6.86
CA GLU A 59 -16.05 36.45 -6.33
C GLU A 59 -14.74 36.64 -7.09
N ILE A 60 -14.05 35.55 -7.44
CA ILE A 60 -12.81 35.60 -8.24
C ILE A 60 -13.11 36.21 -9.62
N MET A 61 -14.22 35.81 -10.28
CA MET A 61 -14.63 36.36 -11.56
C MET A 61 -14.97 37.85 -11.47
N LYS A 62 -15.66 38.27 -10.40
CA LYS A 62 -15.99 39.68 -10.18
C LYS A 62 -14.73 40.52 -9.98
N LYS A 63 -13.79 40.06 -9.14
CA LYS A 63 -12.50 40.73 -8.93
C LYS A 63 -11.67 40.85 -10.22
N GLN A 64 -11.64 39.80 -11.05
CA GLN A 64 -10.96 39.85 -12.35
C GLN A 64 -11.63 40.79 -13.35
N LYS A 65 -12.95 40.91 -13.31
CA LYS A 65 -13.69 41.85 -14.16
C LYS A 65 -13.39 43.30 -13.76
N ASP A 66 -13.35 43.56 -12.46
CA ASP A 66 -13.07 44.89 -11.92
C ASP A 66 -11.59 45.29 -12.12
N SER A 67 -10.66 44.34 -12.06
CA SER A 67 -9.23 44.60 -12.33
C SER A 67 -8.90 44.81 -13.81
N ARG A 68 -9.83 44.49 -14.72
CA ARG A 68 -9.68 44.69 -16.17
C ARG A 68 -10.32 45.99 -16.67
N LYS A 69 -10.99 46.74 -15.78
CA LYS A 69 -11.55 48.08 -16.05
C LYS A 69 -10.55 49.16 -15.67
#